data_AF-A0A9D7NTP5-F1
#
_entry.id   AF-A0A9D7NTP5-F1
#
_cell.length_a   1.000
_cell.length_b   1.000
_cell.length_c   1.000
_cell.angle_alpha   90.00
_cell.angle_beta   90.00
_cell.angle_gamma   90.00
#
_symmetry.space_group_name_H-M   'P 1'
#
loop_
_entity.id
_entity.type
_entity.pdbx_description
1 polymer ?
#
loop_
_entity_poly.entity_id
_entity_poly.type
_entity_poly.pdbx_seq_one_letter_code
_entity_poly.pdbx_strand_id
1 'polypeptide(L)'
;MLKRPSKPPAPTAPDWALLKGPTLEFYRGQAYSNSAIPYTLQGRANLELGNKTEARALYEKALALLENDADLNAGEKSFFKTAIETRIESLNKL
;
A
#
# COMPACT_ATOMS: atom_id res chain seq x y z
N MET A 1 -15.12 8.42 32.99
CA MET A 1 -14.65 7.39 32.02
C MET A 1 -15.11 7.80 30.63
N LEU A 2 -14.21 8.29 29.77
CA LEU A 2 -14.53 8.55 28.36
C LEU A 2 -14.72 7.19 27.66
N LYS A 3 -15.93 6.90 27.18
CA LYS A 3 -16.17 5.73 26.32
C LYS A 3 -15.30 5.91 25.08
N ARG A 4 -14.39 4.96 24.81
CA ARG A 4 -13.68 4.90 23.53
C ARG A 4 -14.74 4.81 22.43
N PRO A 5 -14.71 5.67 21.39
CA PRO A 5 -15.64 5.55 20.29
C PRO A 5 -15.49 4.16 19.68
N SER A 6 -16.62 3.47 19.50
CA SER A 6 -16.69 2.18 18.83
C SER A 6 -16.13 2.31 17.42
N LYS A 7 -15.24 1.37 17.03
CA LYS A 7 -14.70 1.30 15.67
C LYS A 7 -15.87 1.28 14.67
N PRO A 8 -15.98 2.25 13.76
CA PRO A 8 -17.06 2.26 12.79
C PRO A 8 -16.94 1.01 11.89
N PRO A 9 -18.06 0.44 11.44
CA PRO A 9 -18.05 -0.73 10.56
C PRO A 9 -17.21 -0.47 9.31
N ALA A 10 -16.54 -1.50 8.80
CA ALA A 10 -15.78 -1.37 7.56
C ALA A 10 -16.75 -1.09 6.39
N PRO A 11 -16.56 0.00 5.62
CA PRO A 11 -17.44 0.32 4.52
C PRO A 11 -17.17 -0.65 3.36
N THR A 12 -18.18 -1.42 2.98
CA THR A 12 -18.25 -2.10 1.67
C THR A 12 -18.70 -1.04 0.65
N ALA A 13 -17.84 -0.66 -0.31
CA ALA A 13 -17.98 0.55 -1.16
C ALA A 13 -19.29 0.65 -2.01
N PRO A 14 -19.67 1.85 -2.53
CA PRO A 14 -19.07 3.18 -2.36
C PRO A 14 -20.07 4.18 -1.74
N ASP A 15 -19.86 4.52 -0.46
CA ASP A 15 -20.58 5.62 0.20
C ASP A 15 -19.65 6.80 0.54
N TRP A 16 -18.52 6.89 -0.16
CA TRP A 16 -17.51 7.94 0.04
C TRP A 16 -18.07 9.34 -0.22
N ALA A 17 -19.18 9.46 -0.96
CA ALA A 17 -19.89 10.71 -1.19
C ALA A 17 -20.70 11.20 0.03
N LEU A 18 -21.05 10.29 0.97
CA LEU A 18 -21.78 10.63 2.21
C LEU A 18 -20.87 10.83 3.42
N LEU A 19 -19.61 10.38 3.35
CA LEU A 19 -18.64 10.60 4.42
C LEU A 19 -18.14 12.05 4.40
N LYS A 20 -18.30 12.75 5.53
CA LYS A 20 -17.76 14.10 5.75
C LYS A 20 -16.94 14.17 7.04
N GLY A 21 -15.98 15.10 7.06
CA GLY A 21 -15.18 15.41 8.25
C GLY A 21 -14.18 14.30 8.63
N PRO A 22 -13.87 14.12 9.93
CA PRO A 22 -12.77 13.26 10.39
C PRO A 22 -12.91 11.79 10.02
N THR A 23 -14.12 11.32 9.72
CA THR A 23 -14.39 9.96 9.24
C THR A 23 -13.83 9.75 7.83
N LEU A 24 -14.00 10.73 6.93
CA LEU A 24 -13.43 10.67 5.58
C LEU A 24 -11.90 10.66 5.64
N GLU A 25 -11.30 11.50 6.50
CA GLU A 25 -9.85 11.55 6.72
C GLU A 25 -9.31 10.25 7.33
N PHE A 26 -10.03 9.63 8.27
CA PHE A 26 -9.67 8.34 8.86
C PHE A 26 -9.70 7.20 7.83
N TYR A 27 -10.72 7.14 6.96
CA TYR A 27 -10.79 6.12 5.90
C TYR A 27 -9.82 6.40 4.76
N ARG A 28 -9.61 7.66 4.36
CA ARG A 28 -8.54 8.04 3.42
C ARG A 28 -7.18 7.65 3.98
N GLY A 29 -6.89 8.00 5.23
CA GLY A 29 -5.66 7.62 5.91
C GLY A 29 -5.42 6.10 5.93
N GLN A 30 -6.46 5.30 6.13
CA GLN A 30 -6.37 3.84 6.06
C GLN A 30 -6.21 3.30 4.63
N ALA A 31 -6.93 3.86 3.66
CA ALA A 31 -6.81 3.47 2.25
C ALA A 31 -5.38 3.77 1.74
N TYR A 32 -4.85 4.96 2.02
CA TYR A 32 -3.47 5.32 1.69
C TYR A 32 -2.42 4.49 2.46
N SER A 33 -2.72 4.04 3.69
CA SER A 33 -1.81 3.17 4.46
C SER A 33 -1.73 1.73 3.91
N ASN A 34 -2.77 1.28 3.19
CA ASN A 34 -2.87 -0.08 2.65
C ASN A 34 -2.56 -0.17 1.15
N SER A 35 -2.12 0.92 0.50
CA SER A 35 -1.72 0.85 -0.90
C SER A 35 -0.29 0.35 -1.06
N ALA A 36 -0.07 -0.53 -2.03
CA ALA A 36 1.25 -1.05 -2.41
C ALA A 36 2.06 -0.03 -3.23
N ILE A 37 1.38 0.85 -3.99
CA ILE A 37 2.00 1.76 -4.96
C ILE A 37 3.08 2.66 -4.33
N PRO A 38 2.84 3.35 -3.20
CA PRO A 38 3.85 4.25 -2.62
C PRO A 38 5.12 3.51 -2.22
N TYR A 39 4.99 2.30 -1.68
CA TYR A 39 6.14 1.48 -1.27
C TYR A 39 6.91 0.96 -2.48
N THR A 40 6.24 0.59 -3.57
CA THR A 40 6.92 0.24 -4.83
C THR A 40 7.75 1.41 -5.38
N LEU A 41 7.18 2.62 -5.38
CA LEU A 41 7.86 3.82 -5.88
C LEU A 41 9.05 4.22 -4.99
N GLN A 42 8.88 4.20 -3.67
CA GLN A 42 9.97 4.48 -2.72
C GLN A 42 11.07 3.43 -2.82
N GLY A 43 10.73 2.15 -3.00
CA GLY A 43 11.71 1.08 -3.21
C GLY A 43 12.56 1.33 -4.45
N ARG A 44 11.94 1.83 -5.53
CA ARG A 44 12.65 2.18 -6.77
C ARG A 44 13.60 3.35 -6.55
N ALA A 45 13.14 4.41 -5.90
CA ALA A 45 13.99 5.56 -5.59
C ALA A 45 15.19 5.15 -4.71
N ASN A 46 14.98 4.31 -3.69
CA ASN A 46 16.09 3.82 -2.85
C ASN A 46 17.08 2.96 -3.64
N LEU A 47 16.61 2.14 -4.56
CA LEU A 47 17.48 1.35 -5.42
C LEU A 47 18.32 2.23 -6.35
N GLU A 48 17.73 3.27 -6.93
CA GLU A 48 18.42 4.26 -7.76
C GLU A 48 19.48 5.04 -6.96
N LEU A 49 19.25 5.26 -5.66
CA LEU A 49 20.21 5.86 -4.73
C LEU A 49 21.27 4.88 -4.21
N GLY A 50 21.20 3.59 -4.57
CA GLY A 50 22.11 2.56 -4.08
C GLY A 50 21.78 1.99 -2.70
N ASN A 51 20.68 2.42 -2.09
CA ASN A 51 20.18 1.95 -0.79
C ASN A 51 19.48 0.59 -0.94
N LYS A 52 20.22 -0.46 -1.30
CA LYS A 52 19.69 -1.77 -1.66
C LYS A 52 18.87 -2.43 -0.53
N THR A 53 19.32 -2.35 0.71
CA THR A 53 18.63 -2.94 1.87
C THR A 53 17.27 -2.27 2.09
N GLU A 54 17.22 -0.95 2.04
CA GLU A 54 15.98 -0.18 2.19
C GLU A 54 15.02 -0.44 1.02
N ALA A 55 15.56 -0.47 -0.21
CA ALA A 55 14.78 -0.81 -1.40
C ALA A 55 14.10 -2.18 -1.26
N ARG A 56 14.83 -3.19 -0.78
CA ARG A 56 14.28 -4.54 -0.54
C ARG A 56 13.14 -4.51 0.47
N ALA A 57 13.34 -3.89 1.63
CA ALA A 57 12.32 -3.80 2.67
C ALA A 57 11.02 -3.13 2.17
N LEU A 58 11.16 -2.07 1.37
CA LEU A 58 10.03 -1.37 0.75
C LEU A 58 9.30 -2.25 -0.28
N TYR A 59 10.03 -3.01 -1.09
CA TYR A 59 9.44 -3.96 -2.03
C TYR A 59 8.71 -5.12 -1.35
N GLU A 60 9.29 -5.69 -0.30
CA GLU A 60 8.64 -6.75 0.51
C GLU A 60 7.36 -6.22 1.17
N LYS A 61 7.38 -4.99 1.69
CA LYS A 61 6.18 -4.33 2.21
C LYS A 61 5.12 -4.08 1.13
N ALA A 62 5.52 -3.65 -0.06
CA ALA A 62 4.60 -3.48 -1.18
C ALA A 62 3.90 -4.80 -1.55
N LEU A 63 4.65 -5.91 -1.62
CA LEU A 63 4.08 -7.24 -1.90
C LEU A 63 3.05 -7.67 -0.85
N ALA A 64 3.33 -7.43 0.44
CA ALA A 64 2.42 -7.77 1.53
C ALA A 64 1.09 -7.01 1.48
N LEU A 65 1.08 -5.79 0.92
CA LEU A 65 -0.11 -4.96 0.78
C LEU A 65 -0.90 -5.24 -0.51
N LEU A 66 -0.22 -5.72 -1.55
CA LEU A 66 -0.73 -5.80 -2.92
C LEU A 66 -2.03 -6.60 -3.06
N GLU A 67 -2.17 -7.71 -2.33
CA GLU A 67 -3.37 -8.54 -2.39
C GLU A 67 -4.62 -7.78 -1.93
N ASN A 68 -4.46 -6.93 -0.91
CA ASN A 68 -5.54 -6.18 -0.26
C ASN A 68 -5.65 -4.73 -0.75
N ASP A 69 -4.84 -4.33 -1.73
CA ASP A 69 -4.91 -2.99 -2.31
C ASP A 69 -6.25 -2.84 -3.07
N ALA A 70 -7.11 -1.95 -2.57
CA ALA A 70 -8.43 -1.71 -3.10
C ALA A 70 -8.41 -0.77 -4.33
N ASP A 71 -7.31 -0.05 -4.52
CA ASP A 71 -7.14 0.89 -5.64
C ASP A 71 -6.68 0.16 -6.92
N LEU A 72 -6.28 -1.11 -6.81
CA LEU A 72 -5.77 -1.91 -7.92
C LEU A 72 -6.77 -3.00 -8.33
N ASN A 73 -6.99 -3.12 -9.64
CA ASN A 73 -7.68 -4.28 -10.21
C ASN A 73 -6.74 -5.50 -10.32
N ALA A 74 -7.28 -6.67 -10.68
CA ALA A 74 -6.50 -7.92 -10.74
C ALA A 74 -5.33 -7.87 -11.75
N GLY A 75 -5.51 -7.19 -12.89
CA GLY A 75 -4.45 -7.02 -13.89
C GLY A 75 -3.32 -6.13 -13.39
N GLU A 76 -3.67 -5.02 -12.75
CA GLU A 76 -2.70 -4.11 -12.13
C GLU A 76 -1.94 -4.81 -10.99
N LYS A 77 -2.64 -5.57 -10.13
CA LYS A 77 -2.00 -6.40 -9.10
C LYS A 77 -0.99 -7.36 -9.70
N SER A 78 -1.34 -8.05 -10.78
CA SER A 78 -0.41 -8.96 -11.47
C SER A 78 0.82 -8.24 -12.03
N PHE A 79 0.62 -7.07 -12.66
CA PHE A 79 1.70 -6.23 -13.15
C PHE A 79 2.64 -5.79 -12.03
N PHE A 80 2.11 -5.21 -10.95
CA PHE A 80 2.91 -4.75 -9.82
C PHE A 80 3.64 -5.91 -9.14
N LYS A 81 2.97 -7.06 -8.96
CA LYS A 81 3.59 -8.26 -8.37
C LYS A 81 4.84 -8.67 -9.14
N THR A 82 4.71 -8.81 -10.46
CA THR A 82 5.81 -9.23 -11.35
C THR A 82 6.95 -8.21 -11.32
N ALA A 83 6.63 -6.92 -11.38
CA ALA A 83 7.62 -5.84 -11.33
C ALA A 83 8.40 -5.82 -10.00
N ILE A 84 7.71 -6.01 -8.88
CA ILE A 84 8.33 -6.04 -7.55
C ILE A 84 9.21 -7.29 -7.40
N GLU A 85 8.70 -8.47 -7.74
CA GLU A 85 9.43 -9.74 -7.67
C GLU A 85 10.71 -9.70 -8.49
N THR A 86 10.64 -9.20 -9.73
CA THR A 86 11.81 -9.01 -10.61
C THR A 86 12.87 -8.11 -9.97
N ARG A 87 12.43 -7.06 -9.27
CA ARG A 87 13.35 -6.12 -8.62
C ARG A 87 14.03 -6.73 -7.40
N ILE A 88 13.28 -7.47 -6.58
CA ILE A 88 13.85 -8.24 -5.45
C ILE A 88 14.84 -9.28 -5.97
N GLU A 89 14.52 -9.98 -7.05
CA GLU A 89 15.45 -10.94 -7.66
C GLU A 89 16.73 -10.24 -8.14
N SER A 90 16.63 -9.08 -8.79
CA SER A 90 17.79 -8.31 -9.24
C SER A 90 18.69 -7.86 -8.09
N LEU A 91 18.11 -7.57 -6.92
CA LEU A 91 18.84 -7.23 -5.70
C LEU A 91 19.66 -8.40 -5.14
N ASN A 92 19.21 -9.64 -5.34
CA ASN A 92 19.93 -10.84 -4.87
C ASN A 92 21.11 -11.25 -5.78
N LYS A 93 21.21 -10.66 -6.98
CA LYS A 93 22.25 -10.96 -7.98
C LYS A 93 23.43 -9.98 -7.95
N LEU A 94 23.38 -8.97 -7.08
CA LEU A 94 24.38 -7.90 -6.95
C LEU A 94 25.22 -8.06 -5.69
#